data_AF-A0A931VWS6-F1
#
_entry.id   AF-A0A931VWS6-F1
#
_cell.length_a   1.000
_cell.length_b   1.000
_cell.length_c   1.000
_cell.angle_alpha   90.00
_cell.angle_beta   90.00
_cell.angle_gamma   90.00
#
_symmetry.space_group_name_H-M   'P 1'
#
loop_
_entity.id
_entity.type
_entity.pdbx_description
1 polymer ?
#
loop_
_entity_poly.entity_id
_entity_poly.type
_entity_poly.pdbx_seq_one_letter_code
_entity_poly.pdbx_strand_id
1 'polypeptide(L)'
;MKVLVLYHPRSEQKGQVTDLARDYERFKAKKLELISLETRRGADYARLYGTTQYPAFLAIAENGSLLRLWQGSPLPLMDELDYYTRDQENHDYTKAANHSLHTVQPPTT
;
A
#
# COMPACT_ATOMS: atom_id res chain seq x y z
N MET A 1 -10.62 1.61 -5.75
CA MET A 1 -10.65 1.42 -4.27
C MET A 1 -9.44 0.59 -3.90
N LYS A 2 -8.85 0.84 -2.74
CA LYS A 2 -7.66 0.10 -2.31
C LYS A 2 -7.65 -0.12 -0.80
N VAL A 3 -6.96 -1.18 -0.40
CA VAL A 3 -6.68 -1.48 1.00
C VAL A 3 -5.19 -1.23 1.27
N LEU A 4 -4.92 -0.37 2.25
CA LEU A 4 -3.56 -0.16 2.78
C LEU A 4 -3.44 -0.79 4.15
N VAL A 5 -2.27 -1.30 4.47
CA VAL A 5 -1.97 -1.88 5.77
C VAL A 5 -0.83 -1.10 6.41
N LEU A 6 -1.11 -0.44 7.53
CA LEU A 6 -0.12 0.23 8.36
C LEU A 6 0.38 -0.74 9.43
N TYR A 7 1.70 -0.93 9.48
CA TYR A 7 2.33 -1.83 10.43
C TYR A 7 3.69 -1.33 10.88
N HIS A 8 4.15 -1.84 12.03
CA HIS A 8 5.51 -1.64 12.51
C HIS A 8 6.41 -2.80 12.01
N PRO A 9 7.47 -2.56 11.23
CA PRO A 9 8.31 -3.62 10.66
C PRO A 9 9.12 -4.41 11.71
N ARG A 10 9.27 -3.82 12.90
CA ARG A 10 10.06 -4.35 14.01
C ARG A 10 9.19 -4.85 15.17
N SER A 11 7.87 -4.90 15.01
CA SER A 11 6.96 -5.40 16.05
C SER A 11 6.66 -6.89 15.88
N GLU A 12 6.22 -7.53 16.95
CA GLU A 12 5.84 -8.96 16.95
C GLU A 12 4.66 -9.22 16.00
N GLN A 13 3.78 -8.24 15.80
CA GLN A 13 2.63 -8.33 14.89
C GLN A 13 3.01 -8.31 13.40
N LYS A 14 4.27 -8.01 13.05
CA LYS A 14 4.77 -8.01 11.67
C LYS A 14 4.55 -9.35 10.97
N GLY A 15 4.77 -10.45 11.68
CA GLY A 15 4.60 -11.80 11.15
C GLY A 15 3.18 -11.99 10.63
N GLN A 16 2.19 -11.76 11.50
CA GLN A 16 0.77 -11.93 11.17
C GLN A 16 0.32 -11.08 9.97
N VAL A 17 0.79 -9.83 9.87
CA VAL A 17 0.46 -8.95 8.73
C VAL A 17 1.10 -9.46 7.44
N THR A 18 2.36 -9.88 7.50
CA THR A 18 3.10 -10.35 6.32
C THR A 18 2.52 -11.67 5.82
N ASP A 19 2.17 -12.58 6.72
CA ASP A 19 1.57 -13.87 6.39
C ASP A 19 0.18 -13.67 5.77
N LEU A 20 -0.68 -12.84 6.39
CA LEU A 20 -1.99 -12.48 5.82
C LEU A 20 -1.86 -11.89 4.42
N ALA A 21 -0.90 -10.97 4.19
CA ALA A 21 -0.71 -10.35 2.89
C ALA A 21 -0.22 -11.36 1.82
N ARG A 22 0.69 -12.27 2.20
CA ARG A 22 1.15 -13.35 1.31
C ARG A 22 0.02 -14.32 0.96
N ASP A 23 -0.75 -14.73 1.96
CA ASP A 23 -1.88 -15.63 1.74
C ASP A 23 -2.96 -14.95 0.91
N TYR A 24 -3.24 -13.67 1.17
CA TYR A 24 -4.18 -12.88 0.37
C TYR A 24 -3.77 -12.81 -1.11
N GLU A 25 -2.48 -12.55 -1.38
CA GLU A 25 -1.94 -12.60 -2.76
C GLU A 25 -2.12 -13.98 -3.39
N ARG A 26 -1.86 -15.05 -2.63
CA ARG A 26 -1.99 -16.43 -3.10
C ARG A 26 -3.43 -16.83 -3.41
N PHE A 27 -4.39 -16.46 -2.56
CA PHE A 27 -5.78 -16.91 -2.67
C PHE A 27 -6.67 -15.98 -3.50
N LYS A 28 -6.41 -14.68 -3.49
CA LYS A 28 -7.23 -13.68 -4.19
C LYS A 28 -6.56 -13.14 -5.46
N ALA A 29 -5.32 -13.52 -5.75
CA ALA A 29 -4.53 -13.03 -6.88
C ALA A 29 -4.37 -11.49 -6.92
N LYS A 30 -4.52 -10.82 -5.76
CA LYS A 30 -4.46 -9.37 -5.60
C LYS A 30 -3.46 -9.01 -4.50
N LYS A 31 -2.87 -7.82 -4.57
CA LYS A 31 -1.87 -7.35 -3.59
C LYS A 31 -2.43 -6.31 -2.63
N LEU A 32 -2.12 -6.46 -1.35
CA LEU A 32 -2.35 -5.42 -0.34
C LEU A 32 -1.17 -4.44 -0.31
N GLU A 33 -1.46 -3.15 -0.15
CA GLU A 33 -0.43 -2.12 -0.05
C GLU A 33 0.12 -2.06 1.39
N LEU A 34 1.22 -2.75 1.66
CA LEU A 34 1.89 -2.73 2.97
C LEU A 34 2.73 -1.45 3.12
N ILE A 35 2.44 -0.64 4.14
CA ILE A 35 3.14 0.60 4.45
C ILE A 35 3.68 0.56 5.88
N SER A 36 4.99 0.75 5.99
CA SER A 36 5.67 0.88 7.28
C SER A 36 5.38 2.25 7.91
N LEU A 37 5.05 2.24 9.20
CA LEU A 37 4.92 3.45 10.03
C LEU A 37 6.23 4.20 10.25
N GLU A 38 7.37 3.55 10.01
CA GLU A 38 8.69 4.20 10.06
C GLU A 38 8.93 5.10 8.83
N THR A 39 8.07 5.01 7.79
CA THR A 39 8.12 5.89 6.63
C THR A 39 7.25 7.13 6.86
N ARG A 40 7.65 8.26 6.25
CA ARG A 40 6.85 9.50 6.26
C ARG A 40 5.42 9.25 5.79
N ARG A 41 5.25 8.48 4.70
CA ARG A 41 3.95 8.14 4.13
C ARG A 41 3.08 7.36 5.11
N GLY A 42 3.64 6.40 5.84
CA GLY A 42 2.93 5.66 6.88
C GLY A 42 2.49 6.54 8.04
N ALA A 43 3.39 7.40 8.54
CA ALA A 43 3.07 8.34 9.61
C ALA A 43 1.99 9.36 9.20
N ASP A 44 2.04 9.86 7.97
CA ASP A 44 1.05 10.78 7.43
C ASP A 44 -0.33 10.10 7.30
N TYR A 45 -0.39 8.86 6.80
CA TYR A 45 -1.66 8.11 6.76
C TYR A 45 -2.24 7.80 8.14
N ALA A 46 -1.38 7.43 9.10
CA ALA A 46 -1.83 7.19 10.47
C ALA A 46 -2.45 8.45 11.07
N ARG A 47 -1.84 9.62 10.87
CA ARG A 47 -2.38 10.91 11.33
C ARG A 47 -3.66 11.30 10.60
N LEU A 48 -3.66 11.21 9.27
CA LEU A 48 -4.77 11.62 8.40
C LEU A 48 -6.05 10.86 8.73
N TYR A 49 -5.94 9.55 8.98
CA TYR A 49 -7.10 8.69 9.24
C TYR A 49 -7.27 8.35 10.72
N GLY A 50 -6.56 9.04 11.63
CA GLY A 50 -6.73 8.88 13.08
C GLY A 50 -6.42 7.48 13.59
N THR A 51 -5.36 6.85 13.09
CA THR A 51 -5.00 5.48 13.49
C THR A 51 -4.33 5.42 14.85
N THR A 52 -4.90 4.66 15.78
CA THR A 52 -4.45 4.59 17.19
C THR A 52 -3.87 3.23 17.58
N GLN A 53 -4.31 2.16 16.93
CA GLN A 53 -3.89 0.79 17.24
C GLN A 53 -3.36 0.08 15.99
N TYR A 54 -2.35 -0.77 16.18
CA TYR A 54 -1.64 -1.44 15.10
C TYR A 54 -1.65 -2.97 15.27
N PRO A 55 -1.66 -3.74 14.18
CA PRO A 55 -1.70 -3.29 12.78
C PRO A 55 -3.04 -2.63 12.41
N ALA A 56 -3.06 -1.81 11.36
CA ALA A 56 -4.26 -1.15 10.90
C ALA A 56 -4.48 -1.34 9.40
N PHE A 57 -5.72 -1.62 9.01
CA PHE A 57 -6.14 -1.84 7.63
C PHE A 57 -7.10 -0.72 7.25
N LEU A 58 -6.80 -0.01 6.16
CA LEU A 58 -7.57 1.13 5.70
C LEU A 58 -8.12 0.82 4.31
N ALA A 59 -9.43 0.67 4.21
CA ALA A 59 -10.12 0.65 2.93
C ALA A 59 -10.42 2.10 2.52
N ILE A 60 -9.87 2.53 1.39
CA ILE A 60 -9.98 3.91 0.90
C ILE A 60 -10.64 3.90 -0.48
N ALA A 61 -11.62 4.77 -0.65
CA ALA A 61 -12.26 5.05 -1.92
C ALA A 61 -11.32 5.81 -2.87
N GLU A 62 -11.67 5.87 -4.15
CA GLU A 62 -10.85 6.56 -5.17
C GLU A 62 -10.77 8.07 -4.95
N ASN A 63 -11.76 8.64 -4.26
CA ASN A 63 -11.79 10.05 -3.86
C ASN A 63 -10.98 10.33 -2.57
N GLY A 64 -10.28 9.33 -2.01
CA GLY A 64 -9.51 9.46 -0.77
C GLY A 64 -10.33 9.38 0.53
N SER A 65 -11.65 9.18 0.46
CA SER A 65 -12.48 8.97 1.64
C SER A 65 -12.22 7.61 2.28
N LEU A 66 -12.17 7.59 3.61
CA LEU A 66 -12.09 6.35 4.38
C LEU A 66 -13.43 5.61 4.29
N LEU A 67 -13.41 4.39 3.76
CA LEU A 67 -14.58 3.52 3.69
C LEU A 67 -14.70 2.64 4.92
N ARG A 68 -13.56 2.07 5.35
CA ARG A 68 -13.49 1.19 6.51
C ARG A 68 -12.10 1.20 7.14
N LEU A 69 -12.07 1.00 8.45
CA LEU A 69 -10.87 0.96 9.27
C LEU A 69 -10.96 -0.23 10.22
N TRP A 70 -9.96 -1.10 10.18
CA TRP A 70 -9.75 -2.17 11.16
C TRP A 70 -8.43 -1.91 11.87
N GLN A 71 -8.37 -2.10 13.18
CA GLN A 71 -7.21 -1.78 14.01
C GLN A 71 -7.01 -2.82 15.10
N GLY A 72 -5.75 -3.19 15.33
CA GLY A 72 -5.37 -4.16 16.35
C GLY A 72 -5.85 -5.57 16.02
N SER A 73 -6.46 -6.22 17.01
CA SER A 73 -7.01 -7.56 16.91
C SER A 73 -8.52 -7.54 17.19
N PRO A 74 -9.32 -8.37 16.50
CA PRO A 74 -8.93 -9.36 15.49
C PRO A 74 -8.55 -8.73 14.14
N LEU A 75 -7.75 -9.46 13.36
CA LEU A 75 -7.46 -9.10 11.97
C LEU A 75 -8.72 -9.25 11.10
N PRO A 76 -8.89 -8.42 10.06
CA PRO A 76 -10.00 -8.56 9.12
C PRO A 76 -9.91 -9.88 8.34
N LEU A 77 -11.06 -10.37 7.90
CA LEU A 77 -11.15 -11.55 7.05
C LEU A 77 -10.70 -11.23 5.61
N MET A 78 -10.21 -12.24 4.91
CA MET A 78 -9.80 -12.10 3.50
C MET A 78 -10.95 -11.61 2.62
N ASP A 79 -12.17 -12.08 2.83
CA ASP A 79 -13.33 -11.65 2.04
C ASP A 79 -13.74 -10.20 2.35
N GLU A 80 -13.55 -9.74 3.59
CA GLU A 80 -13.73 -8.32 3.93
C GLU A 80 -12.73 -7.46 3.16
N LEU A 81 -11.46 -7.84 3.14
CA LEU A 81 -10.43 -7.11 2.39
C LEU A 81 -10.67 -7.14 0.88
N ASP A 82 -11.10 -8.28 0.35
CA ASP A 82 -11.38 -8.50 -1.07
C ASP A 82 -12.52 -7.63 -1.59
N TYR A 83 -13.56 -7.43 -0.79
CA TYR A 83 -14.67 -6.54 -1.12
C TYR A 83 -14.19 -5.10 -1.45
N TYR A 84 -13.18 -4.61 -0.73
CA TYR A 84 -12.64 -3.25 -0.92
C TYR A 84 -11.42 -3.17 -1.84
N THR A 85 -10.86 -4.31 -2.25
CA THR A 85 -9.68 -4.36 -3.10
C THR A 85 -10.12 -4.54 -4.55
N ARG A 86 -9.99 -3.47 -5.34
CA ARG A 86 -10.14 -3.56 -6.79
C ARG A 86 -8.87 -4.12 -7.41
N ASP A 87 -9.03 -4.85 -8.49
CA ASP A 87 -7.90 -5.29 -9.30
C ASP A 87 -7.07 -4.06 -9.70
N GLN A 88 -5.77 -4.11 -9.41
CA GLN A 88 -4.83 -3.08 -9.84
C GLN A 88 -4.12 -3.68 -11.06
N GLU A 89 -4.80 -3.78 -12.19
CA GLU A 89 -4.13 -4.06 -13.47
C GLU A 89 -3.12 -2.93 -13.73
N ASN A 90 -1.83 -3.26 -13.59
CA ASN A 90 -0.66 -2.57 -14.11
C ASN A 90 -0.83 -1.07 -14.45
N HIS A 91 -0.60 -0.20 -13.46
CA HIS A 91 -0.18 1.18 -13.75
C HIS A 91 1.36 1.26 -13.68
N ASP A 92 2.03 0.50 -14.54
CA ASP A 92 3.49 0.58 -14.76
C ASP A 92 3.80 1.85 -15.59
N TYR A 93 3.95 2.99 -14.93
CA TYR A 93 4.26 4.29 -15.58
C TYR A 93 5.75 4.65 -15.57
N THR A 94 6.65 3.71 -15.24
CA THR A 94 8.09 4.02 -15.11
C THR A 94 8.99 2.98 -15.77
N LYS A 95 8.83 2.76 -17.09
CA LYS A 95 9.85 2.07 -17.89
C LYS A 95 10.32 2.80 -19.16
N ALA A 96 10.00 4.09 -19.34
CA ALA A 96 10.33 4.80 -20.59
C ALA A 96 11.17 6.10 -20.46
N ALA A 97 11.75 6.44 -19.30
CA ALA A 97 12.43 7.74 -19.15
C ALA A 97 13.97 7.71 -19.02
N ASN A 98 14.62 6.54 -19.01
CA ASN A 98 16.08 6.47 -18.84
C ASN A 98 16.75 5.59 -19.91
N HIS A 99 16.70 5.99 -21.18
CA HIS A 99 17.70 5.57 -22.15
C HIS A 99 17.98 6.71 -23.14
N SER A 100 19.27 7.01 -23.31
CA SER A 100 19.88 7.91 -24.29
C SER A 100 20.09 9.37 -23.85
N LEU A 101 21.16 9.56 -23.09
CA LEU A 101 22.05 10.71 -23.23
C LEU A 101 22.51 10.80 -24.70
N HIS A 102 22.20 11.90 -25.39
CA HIS A 102 23.02 12.38 -26.49
C HIS A 102 23.01 13.90 -26.50
N THR A 103 23.98 14.48 -25.81
CA THR A 103 24.28 15.91 -25.86
C THR A 103 24.92 16.20 -27.22
N VAL A 104 24.14 16.69 -28.18
CA VAL A 104 24.70 17.32 -29.39
C VAL A 104 24.99 18.78 -29.09
N GLN A 105 26.27 19.15 -29.05
CA GLN A 105 26.70 20.55 -29.05
C GLN A 105 26.55 21.13 -30.47
N PRO A 106 26.10 22.39 -30.65
CA PRO A 106 26.12 23.03 -31.96
C PRO A 106 27.53 23.53 -32.32
N PRO A 107 27.96 23.46 -33.59
CA PRO A 107 29.22 24.04 -34.01
C PRO A 107 29.14 25.57 -33.97
N THR A 108 30.13 26.19 -33.33
CA THR A 108 30.35 27.64 -33.36
C THR A 108 30.79 28.04 -34.77
N THR A 109 30.11 29.03 -35.37
CA THR A 109 30.59 29.78 -36.54
C THR A 109 30.55 31.25 -36.18
#